data_AF-A0A7K2ZR72-F1
#
_entry.id   AF-A0A7K2ZR72-F1
#
_cell.length_a   1.000
_cell.length_b   1.000
_cell.length_c   1.000
_cell.angle_alpha   90.00
_cell.angle_beta   90.00
_cell.angle_gamma   90.00
#
_symmetry.space_group_name_H-M   'P 1'
#
loop_
_entity.id
_entity.type
_entity.pdbx_description
1 polymer ?
#
loop_
_entity_poly.entity_id
_entity_poly.type
_entity_poly.pdbx_seq_one_letter_code
_entity_poly.pdbx_strand_id
1 'polypeptide(L)'
;MALDEARASGTHGGGCTCGDCPHGAREGHRRAVAAFLAKRDELAAGNGLPAGVAQSPSASRQWVSDELTESARTVAERGRAAGDVWLHHVWRG
;
A
#
# COMPACT_ATOMS: atom_id res chain seq x y z
N MET A 1 29.90 -19.47 -25.32
CA MET A 1 28.48 -19.68 -25.00
C MET A 1 28.00 -18.40 -24.34
N ALA A 2 26.95 -17.81 -24.89
CA ALA A 2 26.65 -16.39 -24.91
C ALA A 2 26.15 -15.81 -23.57
N LEU A 3 26.64 -14.61 -23.25
CA LEU A 3 25.92 -13.60 -22.48
C LEU A 3 24.86 -12.99 -23.44
N ASP A 4 23.74 -12.51 -22.88
CA ASP A 4 22.55 -11.94 -23.58
C ASP A 4 21.54 -12.94 -24.16
N GLU A 5 20.57 -13.34 -23.33
CA GLU A 5 19.19 -13.53 -23.81
C GLU A 5 18.22 -12.77 -22.89
N ALA A 6 17.87 -11.58 -23.38
CA ALA A 6 16.58 -10.91 -23.25
C ALA A 6 16.00 -10.80 -21.82
N ARG A 7 16.14 -9.64 -21.17
CA ARG A 7 15.18 -8.53 -21.38
C ARG A 7 13.75 -9.03 -21.67
N ALA A 8 13.16 -9.75 -20.72
CA ALA A 8 11.72 -9.68 -20.51
C ALA A 8 11.38 -8.27 -20.00
N SER A 9 11.56 -7.29 -20.88
CA SER A 9 10.97 -5.97 -20.83
C SER A 9 9.49 -6.14 -21.15
N GLY A 10 8.79 -6.86 -20.27
CA GLY A 10 7.34 -6.86 -20.24
C GLY A 10 6.96 -5.54 -19.60
N THR A 11 6.40 -4.64 -20.39
CA THR A 11 5.74 -3.40 -19.95
C THR A 11 4.99 -3.66 -18.65
N HIS A 12 5.58 -3.25 -17.52
CA HIS A 12 5.03 -3.44 -16.18
C HIS A 12 3.89 -2.46 -15.97
N GLY A 13 2.77 -2.68 -16.65
CA GLY A 13 1.51 -2.01 -16.40
C GLY A 13 0.92 -2.50 -15.08
N GLY A 14 1.15 -1.76 -14.00
CA GLY A 14 0.23 -1.62 -12.85
C GLY A 14 -0.29 -2.85 -12.11
N GLY A 15 0.25 -4.05 -12.33
CA GLY A 15 -0.28 -5.29 -11.76
C GLY A 15 0.62 -6.49 -12.04
N CYS A 16 1.79 -6.55 -11.40
CA CYS A 16 2.53 -7.81 -11.35
C CYS A 16 1.68 -8.86 -10.63
N THR A 17 1.30 -9.92 -11.35
CA THR A 17 0.70 -11.15 -10.82
C THR A 17 1.76 -12.16 -10.36
N CYS A 18 3.04 -11.81 -10.54
CA CYS A 18 4.19 -12.55 -10.05
C CYS A 18 4.20 -12.57 -8.51
N GLY A 19 3.81 -13.69 -7.91
CA GLY A 19 4.00 -13.94 -6.48
C GLY A 19 5.47 -13.75 -6.09
N ASP A 20 5.72 -13.00 -5.03
CA ASP A 20 7.04 -12.74 -4.42
C ASP A 20 8.08 -12.01 -5.29
N CYS A 21 7.64 -11.36 -6.37
CA CYS A 21 8.49 -10.50 -7.17
C CYS A 21 8.79 -9.16 -6.43
N PRO A 22 10.08 -8.70 -6.37
CA PRO A 22 10.44 -7.43 -5.73
C PRO A 22 9.68 -6.21 -6.27
N HIS A 23 9.38 -6.19 -7.57
CA HIS A 23 8.59 -5.12 -8.17
C HIS A 23 7.11 -5.19 -7.77
N GLY A 24 6.54 -6.39 -7.66
CA GLY A 24 5.17 -6.61 -7.21
C GLY A 24 4.95 -6.19 -5.75
N ALA A 25 5.91 -6.51 -4.88
CA ALA A 25 5.87 -6.10 -3.47
C ALA A 25 5.97 -4.57 -3.31
N ARG A 26 6.91 -3.94 -4.03
CA ARG A 26 7.06 -2.47 -4.06
C ARG A 26 5.81 -1.76 -4.61
N GLU A 27 5.26 -2.24 -5.71
CA GLU A 27 4.04 -1.68 -6.30
C GLU A 27 2.82 -1.89 -5.39
N GLY A 28 2.74 -3.05 -4.72
CA GLY A 28 1.72 -3.32 -3.70
C GLY A 28 1.78 -2.32 -2.55
N HIS A 29 2.97 -2.03 -2.03
CA HIS A 29 3.15 -1.01 -1.01
C HIS A 29 2.79 0.40 -1.51
N ARG A 30 3.24 0.79 -2.72
CA ARG A 30 2.90 2.09 -3.32
C ARG A 30 1.40 2.30 -3.45
N ARG A 31 0.67 1.28 -3.91
CA ARG A 31 -0.80 1.33 -4.02
C ARG A 31 -1.47 1.42 -2.64
N ALA A 32 -0.97 0.70 -1.64
CA ALA A 32 -1.48 0.80 -0.28
C ALA A 32 -1.30 2.22 0.29
N VAL A 33 -0.14 2.84 0.07
CA VAL A 33 0.12 4.24 0.48
C VAL A 33 -0.84 5.20 -0.24
N ALA A 34 -1.00 5.06 -1.56
CA ALA A 34 -1.90 5.91 -2.33
C ALA A 34 -3.36 5.80 -1.83
N ALA A 35 -3.83 4.59 -1.55
CA ALA A 35 -5.17 4.36 -1.00
C ALA A 35 -5.35 4.97 0.40
N PHE A 36 -4.35 4.84 1.27
CA PHE A 36 -4.36 5.47 2.60
C PHE A 36 -4.45 7.00 2.50
N LEU A 37 -3.67 7.62 1.62
CA LEU A 37 -3.70 9.07 1.42
C LEU A 37 -5.04 9.55 0.88
N ALA A 38 -5.59 8.85 -0.12
CA ALA A 38 -6.92 9.16 -0.65
C ALA A 38 -7.98 9.12 0.45
N LYS A 39 -8.01 8.05 1.25
CA LYS A 39 -8.92 7.89 2.38
C LYS A 39 -8.77 9.01 3.42
N ARG A 40 -7.54 9.37 3.78
CA ARG A 40 -7.27 10.47 4.71
C ARG A 40 -7.82 11.80 4.17
N ASP A 41 -7.60 12.07 2.89
CA ASP A 41 -8.01 13.33 2.26
C ASP A 41 -9.55 13.39 2.13
N GLU A 42 -10.21 12.27 1.84
CA GLU A 42 -11.68 12.15 1.87
C GLU A 42 -12.24 12.45 3.27
N LEU A 43 -11.68 11.83 4.31
CA LEU A 43 -12.09 12.07 5.70
C LEU A 43 -11.82 13.51 6.15
N ALA A 44 -10.70 14.10 5.71
CA ALA A 44 -10.37 15.50 5.98
C ALA A 44 -11.33 16.48 5.27
N ALA A 45 -11.85 16.11 4.11
CA ALA A 45 -12.92 16.82 3.42
C ALA A 45 -14.31 16.61 4.04
N GLY A 46 -14.42 15.79 5.10
CA GLY A 46 -15.68 15.49 5.77
C GLY A 46 -16.52 14.40 5.10
N ASN A 47 -15.96 13.69 4.13
CA ASN A 47 -16.65 12.60 3.42
C ASN A 47 -16.44 11.26 4.13
N GLY A 48 -17.37 10.32 3.94
CA GLY A 48 -17.20 8.93 4.38
C GLY A 48 -17.48 8.65 5.86
N LEU A 49 -17.85 9.66 6.66
CA LEU A 49 -18.25 9.45 8.06
C LEU A 49 -19.66 8.83 8.16
N PRO A 50 -19.87 7.85 9.06
CA PRO A 50 -21.21 7.37 9.37
C PRO A 50 -22.08 8.47 9.97
N ALA A 51 -23.34 8.56 9.51
CA ALA A 51 -24.27 9.63 9.93
C ALA A 51 -24.45 9.73 11.46
N GLY A 52 -24.52 8.60 12.17
CA GLY A 52 -24.63 8.59 13.63
C GLY A 52 -23.39 9.10 14.37
N VAL A 53 -22.21 8.98 13.75
CA VAL A 53 -20.95 9.48 14.30
C VAL A 53 -20.77 10.97 14.00
N ALA A 54 -21.22 11.42 12.83
CA ALA A 54 -21.16 12.81 12.39
C ALA A 54 -21.93 13.78 13.29
N GLN A 55 -22.86 13.29 14.12
CA GLN A 55 -23.63 14.08 15.08
C GLN A 55 -22.79 14.59 16.27
N SER A 56 -21.63 13.99 16.53
CA SER A 56 -20.76 14.37 17.64
C SER A 56 -19.31 14.61 17.15
N PRO A 57 -18.74 15.81 17.38
CA PRO A 57 -17.37 16.11 16.98
C PRO A 57 -16.32 15.19 17.61
N SER A 58 -16.53 14.77 18.87
CA SER A 58 -15.60 13.85 19.54
C SER A 58 -15.72 12.43 18.99
N ALA A 59 -16.94 11.95 18.73
CA ALA A 59 -17.16 10.65 18.11
C ALA A 59 -16.57 10.60 16.70
N SER A 60 -16.74 11.67 15.92
CA SER A 60 -16.14 11.84 14.59
C SER A 60 -14.62 11.70 14.61
N ARG A 61 -13.94 12.40 15.54
CA ARG A 61 -12.48 12.31 15.65
C ARG A 61 -12.00 10.91 16.05
N GLN A 62 -12.70 10.25 16.98
CA GLN A 62 -12.35 8.89 17.37
C GLN A 62 -12.51 7.92 16.20
N TRP A 63 -13.66 7.96 15.54
CA TRP A 63 -13.93 7.07 14.41
C TRP A 63 -12.93 7.28 13.27
N VAL A 64 -12.63 8.54 12.91
CA VAL A 64 -11.59 8.85 11.91
C VAL A 64 -10.23 8.29 12.33
N SER A 65 -9.87 8.39 13.62
CA SER A 65 -8.59 7.86 14.12
C SER A 65 -8.54 6.34 14.02
N ASP A 66 -9.62 5.65 14.39
CA ASP A 66 -9.72 4.19 14.30
C ASP A 66 -9.64 3.73 12.85
N GLU A 67 -10.37 4.40 11.96
CA GLU A 67 -10.46 4.07 10.53
C GLU A 67 -9.13 4.30 9.78
N LEU A 68 -8.38 5.33 10.16
CA LEU A 68 -7.02 5.57 9.67
C LEU A 68 -6.01 4.61 10.29
N THR A 69 -6.16 4.24 11.56
CA THR A 69 -5.30 3.24 12.22
C THR A 69 -5.43 1.89 11.53
N GLU A 70 -6.66 1.45 11.23
CA GLU A 70 -6.90 0.21 10.50
C GLU A 70 -6.28 0.25 9.10
N SER A 71 -6.48 1.34 8.36
CA SER A 71 -5.88 1.49 7.02
C SER A 71 -4.35 1.53 7.05
N ALA A 72 -3.75 2.12 8.07
CA ALA A 72 -2.30 2.17 8.25
C ALA A 72 -1.69 0.78 8.49
N ARG A 73 -2.44 -0.18 9.08
CA ARG A 73 -1.98 -1.57 9.24
C ARG A 73 -1.69 -2.22 7.89
N THR A 74 -2.58 -2.03 6.91
CA THR A 74 -2.37 -2.54 5.55
C THR A 74 -1.11 -1.93 4.90
N VAL A 75 -0.88 -0.62 5.07
CA VAL A 75 0.34 0.03 4.57
C VAL A 75 1.58 -0.58 5.20
N ALA A 76 1.56 -0.78 6.53
CA ALA A 76 2.67 -1.36 7.27
C ALA A 76 2.96 -2.81 6.86
N GLU A 77 1.94 -3.64 6.69
CA GLU A 77 2.07 -5.03 6.22
C GLU A 77 2.71 -5.11 4.83
N ARG A 78 2.22 -4.29 3.89
CA ARG A 78 2.80 -4.23 2.54
C ARG A 78 4.22 -3.67 2.55
N GLY A 79 4.51 -2.73 3.46
CA GLY A 79 5.84 -2.19 3.67
C GLY A 79 6.82 -3.27 4.15
N ARG A 80 6.43 -4.09 5.12
CA ARG A 80 7.24 -5.24 5.59
C ARG A 80 7.51 -6.22 4.45
N ALA A 81 6.47 -6.63 3.72
CA ALA A 81 6.63 -7.55 2.60
C ALA A 81 7.57 -7.00 1.50
N ALA A 82 7.49 -5.70 1.20
CA ALA A 82 8.41 -5.06 0.26
C ALA A 82 9.86 -5.01 0.79
N GLY A 83 10.03 -4.77 2.09
CA GLY A 83 11.33 -4.77 2.76
C GLY A 83 11.99 -6.16 2.79
N ASP A 84 11.23 -7.20 3.14
CA ASP A 84 11.73 -8.58 3.22
C ASP A 84 12.25 -9.08 1.87
N VAL A 85 11.50 -8.78 0.79
CA VAL A 85 11.92 -9.14 -0.57
C VAL A 85 13.19 -8.39 -0.99
N TRP A 86 13.34 -7.12 -0.58
CA TRP A 86 14.55 -6.36 -0.84
C TRP A 86 15.76 -6.93 -0.07
N LEU A 87 15.60 -7.20 1.23
CA LEU A 87 16.66 -7.82 2.04
C LEU A 87 17.11 -9.14 1.42
N HIS A 88 16.18 -10.04 1.10
CA HIS A 88 16.50 -11.33 0.50
C HIS A 88 17.27 -11.21 -0.84
N HIS A 89 16.99 -10.18 -1.64
CA HIS A 89 17.74 -9.93 -2.87
C HIS A 89 19.16 -9.42 -2.60
N VAL A 90 19.36 -8.56 -1.59
CA VAL A 90 20.70 -8.02 -1.27
C VAL A 90 21.60 -9.08 -0.64
N TRP A 91 21.06 -9.97 0.19
CA TRP A 91 21.85 -11.00 0.88
C TRP A 91 22.18 -12.24 0.03
N ARG A 92 21.52 -12.44 -1.12
CA ARG A 92 21.78 -13.57 -2.05
C ARG A 92 22.48 -13.14 -3.35
N GLY A 93 22.81 -11.85 -3.47
CA GLY A 93 23.53 -11.27 -4.62
C GLY A 93 25.02 -11.12 -4.36
#